data_AF-A0A9Q3IZJ5-F1
#
_entry.id   AF-A0A9Q3IZJ5-F1
#
_cell.length_a   1.000
_cell.length_b   1.000
_cell.length_c   1.000
_cell.angle_alpha   90.00
_cell.angle_beta   90.00
_cell.angle_gamma   90.00
#
_symmetry.space_group_name_H-M   'P 1'
#
loop_
_entity.id
_entity.type
_entity.pdbx_description
1 polymer ?
#
loop_
_entity_poly.entity_id
_entity_poly.type
_entity_poly.pdbx_seq_one_letter_code
_entity_poly.pdbx_strand_id
1 'polypeptide(L)'
;MALVDTGSELNIIPEDSAIKEGPPTRCINMNLRAFGGHITSIVGLVELTPVTLVTGEERNIHLFVARGEVHTVLGRPFLADNNIRLDFSQQKGEYSVI
;
A
#
# COMPACT_ATOMS: atom_id res chain seq x y z
N MET A 1 -6.70 8.01 -2.06
CA MET A 1 -5.89 7.75 -3.27
C MET A 1 -4.59 7.12 -2.83
N ALA A 2 -4.18 6.03 -3.46
CA ALA A 2 -2.96 5.31 -3.14
C ALA A 2 -1.95 5.41 -4.30
N LEU A 3 -0.67 5.20 -4.03
CA LEU A 3 0.36 5.04 -5.05
C LEU A 3 0.51 3.56 -5.39
N VAL A 4 0.49 3.20 -6.67
CA VAL A 4 0.86 1.85 -7.11
C VAL A 4 2.35 1.82 -7.40
N ASP A 5 3.08 0.97 -6.69
CA ASP A 5 4.55 0.93 -6.75
C ASP A 5 5.07 -0.51 -6.91
N THR A 6 5.62 -0.82 -8.08
CA THR A 6 6.27 -2.12 -8.35
C THR A 6 7.62 -2.28 -7.67
N GLY A 7 8.24 -1.19 -7.20
CA GLY A 7 9.49 -1.20 -6.43
C GLY A 7 9.28 -1.40 -4.93
N SER A 8 8.07 -1.18 -4.41
CA SER A 8 7.80 -1.35 -2.98
C SER A 8 7.59 -2.82 -2.60
N GLU A 9 8.28 -3.27 -1.56
CA GLU A 9 8.13 -4.62 -1.01
C GLU A 9 6.92 -4.77 -0.09
N LEU A 10 6.30 -3.65 0.33
CA LEU A 10 5.18 -3.63 1.25
C LEU A 10 4.01 -2.80 0.71
N ASN A 11 2.80 -3.16 1.13
CA ASN A 11 1.68 -2.23 1.10
C ASN A 11 1.72 -1.41 2.40
N ILE A 12 1.60 -0.09 2.29
CA ILE A 12 1.75 0.83 3.41
C ILE A 12 0.51 1.71 3.52
N ILE A 13 0.07 1.98 4.74
CA ILE A 13 -0.92 3.00 5.06
C ILE A 13 -0.38 3.94 6.15
N PRO A 14 -0.61 5.26 6.05
CA PRO A 14 -0.23 6.19 7.12
C PRO A 14 -1.03 5.92 8.40
N GLU A 15 -0.40 6.09 9.57
CA GLU A 15 -1.03 5.89 10.89
C GLU A 15 -2.35 6.67 11.02
N ASP A 16 -2.38 7.94 10.61
CA ASP A 16 -3.58 8.79 10.67
C ASP A 16 -4.73 8.27 9.77
N SER A 17 -4.39 7.63 8.65
CA SER A 17 -5.37 7.01 7.75
C SER A 17 -5.85 5.67 8.31
N ALA A 18 -4.96 4.87 8.90
CA ALA A 18 -5.29 3.59 9.51
C ALA A 18 -6.28 3.76 10.67
N ILE A 19 -6.13 4.80 11.49
CA ILE A 19 -7.03 5.07 12.63
C ILE A 19 -8.51 5.18 12.19
N LYS A 20 -8.78 5.64 10.96
CA LYS A 20 -10.15 5.73 10.42
C LYS A 20 -10.75 4.37 10.10
N GLU A 21 -9.90 3.39 9.77
CA GLU A 21 -10.28 2.01 9.48
C GLU A 21 -10.36 1.15 10.76
N GLY A 22 -9.80 1.64 11.87
CA GLY A 22 -9.77 0.98 13.18
C GLY A 22 -8.34 0.79 13.71
N PRO A 23 -8.17 0.34 14.96
CA PRO A 23 -6.84 0.06 15.50
C PRO A 23 -6.15 -1.07 14.72
N PRO A 24 -4.81 -1.07 14.62
CA PRO A 24 -4.07 -2.15 13.96
C PRO A 24 -4.45 -3.51 14.52
N THR A 25 -4.68 -4.49 13.63
CA THR A 25 -4.95 -5.88 14.00
C THR A 25 -3.78 -6.51 14.74
N ARG A 26 -2.55 -6.04 14.44
CA ARG A 26 -1.33 -6.49 15.08
C ARG A 26 -0.37 -5.33 15.32
N CYS A 27 0.23 -5.27 16.51
CA CYS A 27 1.36 -4.39 16.78
C CYS A 27 2.63 -4.94 16.14
N ILE A 28 3.33 -4.09 15.40
CA ILE A 28 4.62 -4.40 14.77
C ILE A 28 5.59 -3.31 15.19
N ASN A 29 6.86 -3.64 15.38
CA ASN A 29 7.91 -2.66 15.59
C ASN A 29 9.08 -2.97 14.66
N MET A 30 9.10 -2.30 13.50
CA MET A 30 10.17 -2.44 12.53
C MET A 30 10.45 -1.08 11.88
N ASN A 31 11.64 -0.93 11.32
CA ASN A 31 12.02 0.24 10.55
C ASN A 31 12.18 -0.16 9.09
N LEU A 32 11.56 0.61 8.20
CA LEU A 32 11.68 0.46 6.77
C LEU A 32 12.60 1.55 6.22
N ARG A 33 13.58 1.15 5.41
CA ARG A 33 14.47 2.09 4.72
C ARG A 33 13.90 2.38 3.35
N ALA A 34 13.52 3.63 3.12
CA ALA A 34 13.08 4.10 1.81
C ALA A 34 14.28 4.47 0.92
N PHE A 35 14.01 4.66 -0.36
CA PHE A 35 14.98 5.23 -1.29
C PHE A 35 15.43 6.61 -0.80
N GLY A 36 16.72 6.92 -0.91
CA GLY A 36 17.31 8.14 -0.33
C GLY A 36 17.73 8.01 1.14
N GLY A 37 17.53 6.84 1.77
CA GLY A 37 18.07 6.53 3.10
C GLY A 37 17.18 6.93 4.27
N HIS A 38 16.02 7.55 4.00
CA HIS A 38 14.99 7.85 4.99
C HIS A 38 14.51 6.57 5.69
N ILE A 39 14.26 6.68 6.99
CA ILE A 39 13.78 5.58 7.82
C ILE A 39 12.36 5.91 8.26
N THR A 40 11.44 5.00 7.94
CA THR A 40 10.03 5.07 8.33
C THR A 40 9.75 3.97 9.34
N SER A 41 9.17 4.32 10.49
CA SER A 41 8.78 3.32 11.48
C SER A 41 7.44 2.70 11.11
N ILE A 42 7.40 1.37 11.10
CA ILE A 42 6.18 0.58 10.98
C ILE A 42 5.77 0.15 12.38
N VAL A 43 4.54 0.53 12.75
CA VAL A 43 4.00 0.41 14.11
C VAL A 43 2.87 -0.62 14.21
N GLY A 44 2.39 -1.12 13.08
CA GLY A 44 1.32 -2.10 13.06
C GLY A 44 1.07 -2.71 11.70
N LEU A 45 0.08 -3.60 11.68
CA LEU A 45 -0.48 -4.22 10.49
C LEU A 45 -2.01 -4.22 10.63
N VAL A 46 -2.69 -3.75 9.59
CA VAL A 46 -4.12 -3.94 9.41
C VAL A 46 -4.29 -5.04 8.36
N GLU A 47 -5.06 -6.06 8.71
CA GLU A 47 -5.27 -7.22 7.86
C GLU A 47 -6.68 -7.22 7.25
N LEU A 48 -6.80 -7.78 6.04
CA LEU A 48 -8.07 -7.97 5.35
C LEU A 48 -8.88 -6.67 5.20
N THR A 49 -8.19 -5.56 4.97
CA THR A 49 -8.85 -4.28 4.69
C THR A 49 -9.55 -4.35 3.35
N PRO A 50 -10.86 -4.09 3.27
CA PRO A 50 -11.56 -4.03 1.99
C PRO A 50 -11.15 -2.76 1.24
N VAL A 51 -10.83 -2.92 -0.05
CA VAL A 51 -10.56 -1.82 -0.98
C VAL A 51 -11.39 -2.02 -2.24
N THR A 52 -11.95 -0.92 -2.74
CA THR A 52 -12.68 -0.91 -4.00
C THR A 52 -11.77 -0.38 -5.10
N LEU A 53 -11.60 -1.17 -6.15
CA LEU A 53 -10.89 -0.76 -7.37
C LEU A 53 -11.79 0.13 -8.23
N VAL A 54 -11.23 0.89 -9.17
CA VAL A 54 -11.97 1.72 -10.13
C VAL A 54 -12.88 0.89 -11.03
N THR A 55 -12.59 -0.40 -11.18
CA THR A 55 -13.50 -1.35 -11.85
C THR A 55 -14.77 -1.62 -11.05
N GLY A 56 -14.86 -1.17 -9.80
CA GLY A 56 -15.93 -1.45 -8.84
C GLY A 56 -15.74 -2.77 -8.08
N GLU A 57 -14.67 -3.51 -8.36
CA GLU A 57 -14.38 -4.78 -7.70
C GLU A 57 -13.82 -4.57 -6.29
N GLU A 58 -14.28 -5.36 -5.32
CA GLU A 58 -13.75 -5.36 -3.96
C GLU A 58 -12.64 -6.40 -3.79
N ARG A 59 -11.60 -5.99 -3.07
CA ARG A 59 -10.44 -6.82 -2.72
C ARG A 59 -10.06 -6.62 -1.28
N ASN A 60 -9.48 -7.67 -0.68
CA ASN A 60 -8.89 -7.57 0.65
C ASN A 60 -7.38 -7.37 0.52
N ILE A 61 -6.84 -6.44 1.30
CA ILE A 61 -5.41 -6.14 1.35
C ILE A 61 -4.89 -6.14 2.79
N HIS A 62 -3.64 -6.54 2.96
CA HIS A 62 -2.90 -6.36 4.20
C HIS A 62 -2.00 -5.12 4.09
N LEU A 63 -2.09 -4.20 5.05
CA LEU A 63 -1.44 -2.90 5.03
C LEU A 63 -0.59 -2.70 6.30
N PHE A 64 0.71 -2.46 6.10
CA PHE A 64 1.59 -2.06 7.19
C PHE A 64 1.33 -0.60 7.57
N VAL A 65 1.15 -0.35 8.86
CA VAL A 65 0.89 0.98 9.40
C VAL A 65 2.21 1.70 9.62
N ALA A 66 2.43 2.76 8.87
CA ALA A 66 3.64 3.58 8.92
C ALA A 66 3.39 4.90 9.64
N ARG A 67 4.32 5.28 10.52
CA ARG A 67 4.32 6.59 11.19
C ARG A 67 5.13 7.61 10.40
N GLY A 68 4.65 8.84 10.37
CA GLY A 68 5.29 9.97 9.69
C GLY A 68 4.58 10.38 8.40
N GLU A 69 5.18 11.31 7.66
CA GLU A 69 4.65 11.78 6.38
C GLU A 69 4.92 10.76 5.29
N VAL A 70 3.97 9.83 5.12
CA VAL A 70 4.00 8.78 4.11
C VAL A 70 2.71 8.80 3.32
N HIS A 71 2.77 8.35 2.07
CA HIS A 71 1.59 8.07 1.27
C HIS A 71 1.14 6.63 1.46
N THR A 72 -0.15 6.36 1.23
CA THR A 72 -0.61 4.98 1.07
C THR A 72 0.02 4.39 -0.19
N VAL A 73 0.65 3.22 -0.08
CA VAL A 73 1.32 2.52 -1.18
C VAL A 73 0.73 1.13 -1.34
N LEU A 74 0.39 0.77 -2.57
CA LEU A 74 0.06 -0.58 -3.01
C LEU A 74 1.31 -1.16 -3.69
N GLY A 75 2.04 -1.99 -2.96
CA GLY A 75 3.31 -2.55 -3.37
C GLY A 75 3.15 -3.86 -4.14
N ARG A 76 4.29 -4.53 -4.36
CA ARG A 76 4.35 -5.86 -4.98
C ARG A 76 3.39 -6.89 -4.39
N PRO A 77 3.15 -6.96 -3.05
CA PRO A 77 2.21 -7.94 -2.51
C PRO A 77 0.80 -7.78 -3.08
N PHE A 78 0.25 -6.56 -3.08
CA PHE A 78 -1.08 -6.32 -3.66
C PHE A 78 -1.12 -6.64 -5.16
N LEU A 79 -0.08 -6.24 -5.91
CA LEU A 79 -0.03 -6.49 -7.35
C LEU A 79 0.04 -7.98 -7.68
N ALA A 80 0.82 -8.74 -6.92
CA ALA A 80 0.96 -10.18 -7.10
C ALA A 80 -0.34 -10.93 -6.75
N ASP A 81 -0.92 -10.63 -5.59
CA ASP A 81 -2.15 -11.28 -5.10
C ASP A 81 -3.34 -11.07 -6.04
N ASN A 82 -3.34 -9.95 -6.77
CA ASN A 82 -4.40 -9.60 -7.71
C ASN A 82 -4.03 -9.82 -9.19
N ASN A 83 -2.88 -10.44 -9.46
CA ASN A 83 -2.36 -10.67 -10.81
C ASN A 83 -2.36 -9.39 -11.70
N ILE A 84 -2.06 -8.25 -11.08
CA ILE A 84 -2.00 -6.95 -11.76
C ILE A 84 -0.68 -6.86 -12.51
N ARG A 85 -0.75 -6.39 -13.76
CA ARG A 85 0.43 -6.21 -14.63
C ARG A 85 0.44 -4.80 -15.20
N LEU A 86 1.63 -4.23 -15.29
CA LEU A 86 1.84 -2.99 -16.03
C LEU A 86 1.71 -3.30 -17.53
N ASP A 87 0.89 -2.52 -18.23
CA ASP A 87 0.54 -2.84 -19.62
C ASP A 87 1.58 -2.36 -20.64
N PHE A 88 2.17 -1.17 -20.62
CA PHE A 88 3.15 -0.66 -21.63
C PHE A 88 2.77 -0.66 -23.13
N SER A 89 1.69 -1.33 -23.57
CA SER A 89 1.31 -1.35 -25.00
C SER A 89 0.84 0.03 -25.47
N GLN A 90 0.32 0.84 -24.56
CA GLN A 90 0.01 2.24 -24.78
C GLN A 90 1.19 3.06 -24.29
N GLN A 91 1.98 3.64 -25.20
CA GLN A 91 3.19 4.46 -24.93
C GLN A 91 2.92 5.78 -24.14
N LYS A 92 1.89 5.84 -23.30
CA LYS A 92 1.67 6.91 -22.33
C LYS A 92 1.74 6.30 -20.93
N GLY A 93 2.65 6.85 -20.11
CA GLY A 93 2.82 6.50 -18.70
C GLY A 93 1.71 7.02 -17.79
N GLU A 94 0.46 6.91 -18.22
CA GLU A 94 -0.72 7.13 -17.38
C GLU A 94 -1.50 5.82 -17.32
N TYR A 95 -1.22 5.04 -16.29
CA TYR A 95 -2.09 3.93 -15.91
C TYR A 95 -2.98 4.42 -14.79
N SER A 96 -4.20 4.79 -15.15
CA SER A 96 -5.31 4.73 -14.22
C SER A 96 -5.74 3.27 -14.13
N VAL A 97 -5.13 2.52 -13.22
CA VAL A 97 -5.77 1.36 -12.61
C VAL A 97 -5.52 1.44 -11.11
N ILE A 98 -6.26 2.33 -10.47
CA ILE A 98 -6.65 2.23 -9.06
C ILE A 98 -8.07 2.74 -9.00
#